data_AF-A0A0G0FFR9-F1
#
_entry.id   AF-A0A0G0FFR9-F1
#
_cell.length_a   1.000
_cell.length_b   1.000
_cell.length_c   1.000
_cell.angle_alpha   90.00
_cell.angle_beta   90.00
_cell.angle_gamma   90.00
#
_symmetry.space_group_name_H-M   'P 1'
#
loop_
_entity.id
_entity.type
_entity.pdbx_description
1 polymer ?
#
loop_
_entity_poly.entity_id
_entity_poly.type
_entity_poly.pdbx_seq_one_letter_code
_entity_poly.pdbx_strand_id
1 'polypeptide(L)'
;MKRLAPLNLSQLYLNNLFVNYCKISFYMNKITLSLEQVDKLIRENRYKVEPANKFISRCIDGRYKNEDNLPALAFPGADVGEIAMVLAASKTFGFDVDFKKLITTFTEVVGGVKNIRFHTDHHATPGVPAAGCGHFKQMKGDPSAYGVTSEETELIQQELKQLKNNGAVEIILEGEHMEEAVLMISGNWGINPQYSLETENGVRFVEVFVYHQTLVDERHKALCSALVKNMAITFKNGEDEEWLYNALFETSEIHLMETAKRLAKGLPIYEVEFNDNGDYKIR
;
A
#
# COMPACT_ATOMS: atom_id res chain seq x y z
N MET A 1 23.29 35.59 52.58
CA MET A 1 23.57 34.18 52.92
C MET A 1 22.27 33.51 53.33
N LYS A 2 21.64 32.74 52.44
CA LYS A 2 20.46 31.90 52.74
C LYS A 2 20.93 30.44 52.85
N ARG A 3 20.64 29.79 53.98
CA ARG A 3 20.93 28.36 54.21
C ARG A 3 19.94 27.51 53.42
N LEU A 4 20.45 26.53 52.68
CA LEU A 4 19.67 25.46 52.04
C LEU A 4 19.42 24.34 53.06
N ALA A 5 18.21 23.80 53.07
CA ALA A 5 17.82 22.64 53.87
C ALA A 5 18.28 21.33 53.19
N PRO A 6 18.58 20.27 53.96
CA PRO A 6 19.08 19.01 53.41
C PRO A 6 17.94 18.17 52.80
N LEU A 7 18.19 17.64 51.59
CA LEU A 7 17.32 16.68 50.91
C LEU A 7 17.45 15.30 51.57
N ASN A 8 16.30 14.69 51.87
CA ASN A 8 16.17 13.40 52.51
C ASN A 8 16.38 12.26 51.49
N LEU A 9 17.49 11.54 51.62
CA LEU A 9 17.95 10.46 50.72
C LEU A 9 17.10 9.18 50.76
N SER A 10 16.07 9.11 51.62
CA SER A 10 15.22 7.92 51.76
C SER A 10 14.11 7.81 50.71
N GLN A 11 13.79 8.87 49.95
CA GLN A 11 12.74 8.85 48.92
C GLN A 11 13.23 8.30 47.55
N LEU A 12 14.54 8.19 47.34
CA LEU A 12 15.12 7.82 46.04
C LEU A 12 15.29 6.30 45.83
N TYR A 13 15.11 5.49 46.87
CA TYR A 13 15.29 4.03 46.78
C TYR A 13 13.99 3.22 46.64
N LEU A 14 12.81 3.83 46.82
CA LEU A 14 11.52 3.14 46.70
C LEU A 14 10.87 3.28 45.31
N ASN A 15 11.31 4.21 44.47
CA ASN A 15 10.79 4.37 43.10
C ASN A 15 11.45 3.46 42.06
N ASN A 16 12.52 2.73 42.41
CA ASN A 16 13.23 1.82 41.48
C ASN A 16 12.80 0.35 41.59
N LEU A 17 11.89 0.01 42.51
CA LEU A 17 11.40 -1.38 42.69
C LEU A 17 9.97 -1.60 42.19
N PHE A 18 9.28 -0.56 41.72
CA PHE A 18 7.87 -0.65 41.28
C PHE A 18 7.64 -0.49 39.76
N VAL A 19 8.71 -0.44 38.95
CA VAL A 19 8.60 -0.29 37.47
C VAL A 19 8.92 -1.59 36.72
N ASN A 20 9.13 -2.72 37.42
CA ASN A 20 9.53 -4.00 36.81
C ASN A 20 8.47 -5.12 36.88
N TYR A 21 7.21 -4.80 37.18
CA TYR A 21 6.12 -5.79 37.08
C TYR A 21 5.26 -5.55 35.85
N CYS A 22 5.11 -6.61 35.06
CA CYS A 22 4.19 -6.76 33.92
C CYS A 22 4.52 -6.02 32.61
N LYS A 23 5.67 -6.33 32.01
CA LYS A 23 5.69 -6.63 30.57
C LYS A 23 5.49 -8.13 30.40
N ILE A 24 4.27 -8.60 30.62
CA ILE A 24 3.84 -9.86 30.01
C ILE A 24 3.75 -9.50 28.52
N SER A 25 4.84 -9.72 27.80
CA SER A 25 4.80 -9.86 26.36
C SER A 25 3.93 -11.09 26.13
N PHE A 26 2.63 -10.89 25.96
CA PHE A 26 1.82 -11.83 25.22
C PHE A 26 2.50 -11.90 23.85
N TYR A 27 3.36 -12.90 23.67
CA TYR A 27 3.63 -13.44 22.35
C TYR A 27 2.28 -13.96 21.86
N MET A 28 1.46 -13.06 21.31
CA MET A 28 0.36 -13.45 20.46
C MET A 28 1.04 -14.18 19.32
N ASN A 29 0.97 -15.51 19.34
CA ASN A 29 1.40 -16.30 18.20
C ASN A 29 0.73 -15.68 16.98
N LYS A 30 1.54 -15.23 16.03
CA LYS A 30 1.05 -14.68 14.76
C LYS A 30 0.28 -15.82 14.09
N ILE A 31 -1.04 -15.67 13.92
CA ILE A 31 -1.87 -16.74 13.37
C ILE A 31 -2.01 -16.44 11.89
N THR A 32 -1.39 -17.25 11.04
CA THR A 32 -1.64 -17.19 9.60
C THR A 32 -3.03 -17.73 9.29
N LEU A 33 -3.78 -17.06 8.42
CA LEU A 33 -5.09 -17.57 8.00
C LEU A 33 -4.95 -18.85 7.18
N SER A 34 -5.77 -19.86 7.49
CA SER A 34 -5.89 -21.08 6.67
C SER A 34 -6.75 -20.84 5.43
N LEU A 35 -6.67 -21.76 4.46
CA LEU A 35 -7.48 -21.71 3.24
C LEU A 35 -8.99 -21.61 3.53
N GLU A 36 -9.48 -22.35 4.53
CA GLU A 36 -10.89 -22.34 4.93
C GLU A 36 -11.31 -20.99 5.54
N GLN A 37 -10.44 -20.38 6.34
CA GLN A 37 -10.69 -19.06 6.93
C GLN A 37 -10.67 -17.97 5.86
N VAL A 38 -9.79 -18.08 4.87
CA VAL A 38 -9.77 -17.20 3.71
C VAL A 38 -11.02 -17.38 2.85
N ASP A 39 -11.49 -18.61 2.59
CA ASP A 39 -12.77 -18.85 1.91
C ASP A 39 -13.93 -18.14 2.62
N LYS A 40 -14.03 -18.30 3.95
CA LYS A 40 -15.06 -17.62 4.75
C LYS A 40 -14.98 -16.09 4.61
N LEU A 41 -13.77 -15.53 4.75
CA LEU A 41 -13.54 -14.09 4.57
C LEU A 41 -13.99 -13.63 3.18
N ILE A 42 -13.52 -14.26 2.10
CA ILE A 42 -13.88 -13.88 0.73
C ILE A 42 -15.40 -13.99 0.50
N ARG A 43 -16.02 -15.05 1.02
CA ARG A 43 -17.46 -15.30 0.89
C ARG A 43 -18.31 -14.20 1.52
N GLU A 44 -17.86 -13.62 2.63
CA GLU A 44 -18.64 -12.65 3.39
C GLU A 44 -18.24 -11.18 3.10
N ASN A 45 -17.01 -10.95 2.62
CA ASN A 45 -16.44 -9.61 2.45
C ASN A 45 -16.19 -9.18 1.00
N ARG A 46 -16.52 -9.99 -0.01
CA ARG A 46 -16.41 -9.55 -1.42
C ARG A 46 -17.47 -8.53 -1.79
N TYR A 47 -17.11 -7.62 -2.69
CA TYR A 47 -18.02 -6.62 -3.24
C TYR A 47 -17.76 -6.42 -4.73
N LYS A 48 -18.79 -6.05 -5.49
CA LYS A 48 -18.65 -5.85 -6.92
C LYS A 48 -17.92 -4.54 -7.20
N VAL A 49 -16.97 -4.55 -8.14
CA VAL A 49 -16.26 -3.34 -8.54
C VAL A 49 -17.22 -2.40 -9.26
N GLU A 50 -17.27 -1.14 -8.83
CA GLU A 50 -18.00 -0.08 -9.52
C GLU A 50 -17.17 0.43 -10.72
N PRO A 51 -17.63 0.25 -11.97
CA PRO A 51 -16.86 0.64 -13.15
C PRO A 51 -16.44 2.10 -13.17
N ALA A 52 -17.26 3.01 -12.63
CA ALA A 52 -16.93 4.44 -12.58
C ALA A 52 -15.72 4.76 -11.69
N ASN A 53 -15.42 3.89 -10.71
CA ASN A 53 -14.39 4.11 -9.70
C ASN A 53 -13.19 3.16 -9.84
N LYS A 54 -13.14 2.36 -10.92
CA LYS A 54 -12.17 1.27 -11.06
C LYS A 54 -10.69 1.69 -11.04
N PHE A 55 -10.38 2.96 -11.31
CA PHE A 55 -9.02 3.53 -11.25
C PHE A 55 -8.75 4.37 -10.00
N ILE A 56 -9.72 4.51 -9.10
CA ILE A 56 -9.44 5.05 -7.77
C ILE A 56 -8.68 3.96 -7.02
N SER A 57 -7.50 4.30 -6.50
CA SER A 57 -6.62 3.33 -5.86
C SER A 57 -6.64 3.42 -4.33
N ARG A 58 -6.13 2.37 -3.72
CA ARG A 58 -5.70 2.33 -2.32
C ARG A 58 -4.43 1.51 -2.19
N CYS A 59 -3.77 1.61 -1.03
CA CYS A 59 -2.65 0.75 -0.73
C CYS A 59 -3.15 -0.68 -0.45
N ILE A 60 -2.27 -1.66 -0.59
CA ILE A 60 -2.56 -3.05 -0.20
C ILE A 60 -2.83 -3.23 1.29
N ASP A 61 -2.50 -2.23 2.11
CA ASP A 61 -2.63 -2.17 3.58
C ASP A 61 -3.97 -2.72 4.09
N GLY A 62 -3.92 -3.50 5.18
CA GLY A 62 -5.11 -4.13 5.75
C GLY A 62 -6.00 -3.20 6.58
N ARG A 63 -5.48 -2.03 6.98
CA ARG A 63 -6.14 -1.12 7.93
C ARG A 63 -7.24 -0.24 7.33
N TYR A 64 -7.52 -0.37 6.03
CA TYR A 64 -8.64 0.34 5.40
C TYR A 64 -9.97 -0.15 5.98
N LYS A 65 -10.82 0.78 6.40
CA LYS A 65 -12.15 0.46 6.91
C LYS A 65 -13.01 -0.15 5.80
N ASN A 66 -13.78 -1.16 6.17
CA ASN A 66 -14.77 -1.74 5.27
C ASN A 66 -15.90 -0.73 5.03
N GLU A 67 -16.08 -0.32 3.78
CA GLU A 67 -17.09 0.67 3.37
C GLU A 67 -17.63 0.29 1.98
N ASP A 68 -18.89 0.64 1.69
CA ASP A 68 -19.58 0.27 0.44
C ASP A 68 -18.85 0.76 -0.83
N ASN A 69 -18.01 1.79 -0.72
CA ASN A 69 -17.28 2.40 -1.83
C ASN A 69 -15.76 2.31 -1.64
N LEU A 70 -15.26 1.32 -0.89
CA LEU A 70 -13.83 1.12 -0.74
C LEU A 70 -13.20 0.90 -2.13
N PRO A 71 -12.18 1.71 -2.53
CA PRO A 71 -11.55 1.55 -3.82
C PRO A 71 -10.98 0.14 -4.00
N ALA A 72 -11.39 -0.54 -5.08
CA ALA A 72 -11.03 -1.94 -5.30
C ALA A 72 -9.61 -2.11 -5.84
N LEU A 73 -9.08 -1.13 -6.58
CA LEU A 73 -7.72 -1.16 -7.08
C LEU A 73 -6.75 -0.99 -5.91
N ALA A 74 -6.25 -2.12 -5.40
CA ALA A 74 -5.28 -2.17 -4.33
C ALA A 74 -3.89 -2.47 -4.90
N PHE A 75 -2.96 -1.52 -4.75
CA PHE A 75 -1.60 -1.57 -5.29
C PHE A 75 -0.61 -1.12 -4.21
N PRO A 76 0.63 -1.65 -4.12
CA PRO A 76 1.59 -1.23 -3.11
C PRO A 76 1.83 0.28 -3.17
N GLY A 77 1.52 1.00 -2.09
CA GLY A 77 1.65 2.47 -2.07
C GLY A 77 0.58 3.25 -2.84
N ALA A 78 -0.46 2.60 -3.36
CA ALA A 78 -1.48 3.24 -4.20
C ALA A 78 -0.83 4.00 -5.36
N ASP A 79 -1.25 5.24 -5.61
CA ASP A 79 -0.70 6.06 -6.70
C ASP A 79 0.77 6.41 -6.55
N VAL A 80 1.28 6.47 -5.32
CA VAL A 80 2.71 6.72 -5.06
C VAL A 80 3.56 5.59 -5.64
N GLY A 81 3.09 4.35 -5.48
CA GLY A 81 3.77 3.17 -5.99
C GLY A 81 3.78 3.14 -7.51
N GLU A 82 2.66 3.46 -8.16
CA GLU A 82 2.61 3.48 -9.63
C GLU A 82 3.49 4.57 -10.24
N ILE A 83 3.57 5.76 -9.63
CA ILE A 83 4.50 6.81 -10.06
C ILE A 83 5.95 6.32 -9.93
N ALA A 84 6.29 5.68 -8.80
CA ALA A 84 7.62 5.13 -8.59
C ALA A 84 7.95 3.97 -9.55
N MET A 85 6.96 3.13 -9.86
CA MET A 85 7.07 2.04 -10.81
C MET A 85 7.43 2.55 -12.21
N VAL A 86 6.83 3.63 -12.70
CA VAL A 86 7.18 4.20 -14.01
C VAL A 86 8.64 4.67 -14.03
N LEU A 87 9.11 5.33 -12.96
CA LEU A 87 10.51 5.75 -12.84
C LEU A 87 11.47 4.55 -12.79
N ALA A 88 11.15 3.53 -11.99
CA ALA A 88 11.95 2.31 -11.90
C ALA A 88 12.03 1.55 -13.23
N ALA A 89 10.91 1.47 -13.95
CA ALA A 89 10.85 0.85 -15.27
C ALA A 89 11.73 1.61 -16.27
N SER A 90 11.70 2.95 -16.24
CA SER A 90 12.49 3.79 -17.15
C SER A 90 14.00 3.49 -17.08
N LYS A 91 14.50 3.24 -15.89
CA LYS A 91 15.91 2.94 -15.62
C LYS A 91 16.28 1.51 -15.98
N THR A 92 15.38 0.57 -15.71
CA THR A 92 15.61 -0.86 -15.95
C THR A 92 15.54 -1.18 -17.44
N PHE A 93 14.56 -0.58 -18.15
CA PHE A 93 14.26 -0.90 -19.54
C PHE A 93 14.75 0.17 -20.53
N GLY A 94 15.25 1.31 -20.04
CA GLY A 94 16.03 2.25 -20.85
C GLY A 94 15.24 3.27 -21.67
N PHE A 95 14.09 3.74 -21.17
CA PHE A 95 13.35 4.88 -21.76
C PHE A 95 13.49 6.12 -20.89
N ASP A 96 13.29 7.31 -21.47
CA ASP A 96 13.34 8.57 -20.71
C ASP A 96 11.94 8.97 -20.24
N VAL A 97 11.85 9.60 -19.07
CA VAL A 97 10.59 10.08 -18.47
C VAL A 97 10.67 11.59 -18.22
N ASP A 98 9.72 12.33 -18.75
CA ASP A 98 9.45 13.70 -18.31
C ASP A 98 8.55 13.63 -17.07
N PHE A 99 9.15 13.81 -15.89
CA PHE A 99 8.43 13.65 -14.62
C PHE A 99 7.19 14.55 -14.51
N LYS A 100 7.24 15.79 -15.00
CA LYS A 100 6.07 16.68 -14.91
C LYS A 100 4.93 16.18 -15.79
N LYS A 101 5.25 15.74 -17.01
CA LYS A 101 4.25 15.13 -17.90
C LYS A 101 3.74 13.79 -17.38
N LEU A 102 4.59 12.99 -16.73
CA LEU A 102 4.15 11.78 -16.03
C LEU A 102 3.06 12.13 -15.02
N ILE A 103 3.29 13.12 -14.15
CA ILE A 103 2.30 13.51 -13.13
C ILE A 103 1.01 14.03 -13.76
N THR A 104 1.09 14.90 -14.77
CA THR A 104 -0.10 15.39 -15.49
C THR A 104 -0.87 14.24 -16.15
N THR A 105 -0.17 13.36 -16.87
CA THR A 105 -0.77 12.22 -17.57
C THR A 105 -1.41 11.24 -16.59
N PHE A 106 -0.71 10.91 -15.51
CA PHE A 106 -1.22 10.03 -14.47
C PHE A 106 -2.47 10.63 -13.82
N THR A 107 -2.46 11.93 -13.55
CA THR A 107 -3.62 12.67 -13.03
C THR A 107 -4.82 12.61 -13.98
N GLU A 108 -4.59 12.68 -15.30
CA GLU A 108 -5.66 12.50 -16.30
C GLU A 108 -6.23 11.08 -16.28
N VAL A 109 -5.37 10.06 -16.22
CA VAL A 109 -5.77 8.63 -16.22
C VAL A 109 -6.67 8.30 -15.03
N VAL A 110 -6.41 8.86 -13.85
CA VAL A 110 -7.28 8.65 -12.67
C VAL A 110 -8.56 9.49 -12.68
N GLY A 111 -8.76 10.36 -13.68
CA GLY A 111 -9.92 11.25 -13.74
C GLY A 111 -9.78 12.53 -12.91
N GLY A 112 -8.55 12.98 -12.65
CA GLY A 112 -8.24 14.27 -12.04
C GLY A 112 -7.61 14.19 -10.65
N VAL A 113 -7.04 15.31 -10.19
CA VAL A 113 -6.25 15.39 -8.94
C VAL A 113 -7.03 14.91 -7.71
N LYS A 114 -8.35 15.12 -7.68
CA LYS A 114 -9.23 14.67 -6.59
C LYS A 114 -9.38 13.16 -6.49
N ASN A 115 -8.94 12.41 -7.50
CA ASN A 115 -8.92 10.96 -7.51
C ASN A 115 -7.53 10.39 -7.22
N ILE A 116 -6.51 11.24 -7.09
CA ILE A 116 -5.21 10.79 -6.60
C ILE A 116 -5.34 10.38 -5.13
N ARG A 117 -4.85 9.19 -4.80
CA ARG A 117 -4.97 8.53 -3.50
C ARG A 117 -3.61 8.04 -3.01
N PHE A 118 -3.36 8.32 -1.75
CA PHE A 118 -2.26 7.74 -0.97
C PHE A 118 -2.66 7.74 0.50
N HIS A 119 -1.84 7.15 1.36
CA HIS A 119 -2.15 7.11 2.78
C HIS A 119 -0.93 7.36 3.65
N THR A 120 -1.22 7.78 4.88
CA THR A 120 -0.29 7.85 5.99
C THR A 120 -0.93 7.18 7.21
N ASP A 121 -0.31 7.28 8.38
CA ASP A 121 -0.88 6.82 9.64
C ASP A 121 -0.55 7.81 10.78
N HIS A 122 -1.05 7.52 11.98
CA HIS A 122 -0.85 8.36 13.16
C HIS A 122 0.56 8.28 13.77
N HIS A 123 1.38 7.31 13.36
CA HIS A 123 2.76 7.18 13.83
C HIS A 123 3.76 7.93 12.94
N ALA A 124 3.31 8.36 11.76
CA ALA A 124 4.09 9.07 10.79
C ALA A 124 4.49 10.49 11.21
N THR A 125 5.56 11.01 10.60
CA THR A 125 5.96 12.41 10.80
C THR A 125 4.87 13.36 10.29
N PRO A 126 4.34 14.26 11.14
CA PRO A 126 3.28 15.18 10.74
C PRO A 126 3.68 16.06 9.54
N GLY A 127 2.77 16.21 8.59
CA GLY A 127 2.96 17.06 7.41
C GLY A 127 3.86 16.50 6.31
N VAL A 128 4.36 15.27 6.47
CA VAL A 128 5.13 14.56 5.44
C VAL A 128 4.20 13.59 4.71
N PRO A 129 3.88 13.83 3.42
CA PRO A 129 2.99 12.96 2.66
C PRO A 129 3.49 11.52 2.60
N ALA A 130 2.56 10.59 2.71
CA ALA A 130 2.77 9.14 2.64
C ALA A 130 3.77 8.56 3.66
N ALA A 131 4.10 9.29 4.72
CA ALA A 131 5.13 8.87 5.69
C ALA A 131 4.74 7.62 6.50
N GLY A 132 3.45 7.35 6.68
CA GLY A 132 2.94 6.12 7.32
C GLY A 132 2.71 4.96 6.34
N CYS A 133 2.92 5.16 5.04
CA CYS A 133 2.81 4.09 4.07
C CYS A 133 4.01 3.15 4.18
N GLY A 134 3.77 1.89 4.55
CA GLY A 134 4.82 0.88 4.66
C GLY A 134 5.63 0.73 3.36
N HIS A 135 4.96 0.67 2.21
CA HIS A 135 5.61 0.59 0.90
C HIS A 135 6.54 1.80 0.65
N PHE A 136 6.02 3.03 0.76
CA PHE A 136 6.81 4.24 0.50
C PHE A 136 7.96 4.40 1.50
N LYS A 137 7.74 4.04 2.77
CA LYS A 137 8.78 4.04 3.81
C LYS A 137 9.91 3.06 3.49
N GLN A 138 9.60 1.84 3.04
CA GLN A 138 10.61 0.87 2.62
C GLN A 138 11.37 1.36 1.39
N MET A 139 10.66 1.91 0.40
CA MET A 139 11.29 2.48 -0.79
C MET A 139 12.21 3.66 -0.46
N LYS A 140 11.85 4.54 0.48
CA LYS A 140 12.76 5.60 0.94
C LYS A 140 13.97 5.06 1.71
N GLY A 141 13.78 3.97 2.46
CA GLY A 141 14.85 3.35 3.25
C GLY A 141 15.85 2.55 2.41
N ASP A 142 15.39 1.96 1.31
CA ASP A 142 16.21 1.20 0.36
C ASP A 142 15.70 1.42 -1.09
N PRO A 143 15.97 2.60 -1.69
CA PRO A 143 15.47 2.95 -3.02
C PRO A 143 15.89 1.96 -4.10
N SER A 144 17.10 1.41 -3.96
CA SER A 144 17.69 0.49 -4.93
C SER A 144 16.91 -0.81 -5.08
N ALA A 145 16.33 -1.33 -3.99
CA ALA A 145 15.47 -2.52 -4.03
C ALA A 145 14.19 -2.30 -4.85
N TYR A 146 13.75 -1.05 -5.00
CA TYR A 146 12.57 -0.65 -5.76
C TYR A 146 12.94 -0.05 -7.14
N GLY A 147 14.21 -0.12 -7.55
CA GLY A 147 14.65 0.39 -8.85
C GLY A 147 14.69 1.93 -8.98
N VAL A 148 14.49 2.67 -7.89
CA VAL A 148 14.51 4.14 -7.86
C VAL A 148 15.75 4.69 -7.13
N THR A 149 16.05 5.98 -7.28
CA THR A 149 17.08 6.66 -6.48
C THR A 149 16.49 7.39 -5.29
N SER A 150 17.34 7.80 -4.35
CA SER A 150 16.93 8.68 -3.25
C SER A 150 16.32 9.98 -3.77
N GLU A 151 16.94 10.60 -4.78
CA GLU A 151 16.46 11.84 -5.40
C GLU A 151 15.06 11.66 -6.02
N GLU A 152 14.80 10.52 -6.67
CA GLU A 152 13.49 10.19 -7.22
C GLU A 152 12.43 10.05 -6.11
N THR A 153 12.77 9.38 -5.00
CA THR A 153 11.85 9.27 -3.86
C THR A 153 11.56 10.63 -3.19
N GLU A 154 12.54 11.53 -3.15
CA GLU A 154 12.37 12.90 -2.66
C GLU A 154 11.50 13.73 -3.62
N LEU A 155 11.74 13.60 -4.93
CA LEU A 155 10.96 14.26 -5.96
C LEU A 155 9.48 13.85 -5.90
N ILE A 156 9.21 12.54 -5.76
CA ILE A 156 7.86 12.02 -5.55
C ILE A 156 7.23 12.63 -4.29
N GLN A 157 7.96 12.66 -3.16
CA GLN A 157 7.43 13.23 -1.93
C GLN A 157 7.10 14.73 -2.05
N GLN A 158 7.93 15.50 -2.76
CA GLN A 158 7.67 16.91 -3.04
C GLN A 158 6.41 17.08 -3.89
N GLU A 159 6.23 16.23 -4.90
CA GLU A 159 5.05 16.26 -5.77
C GLU A 159 3.78 15.88 -5.00
N LEU A 160 3.82 14.86 -4.14
CA LEU A 160 2.67 14.49 -3.30
C LEU A 160 2.21 15.65 -2.42
N LYS A 161 3.15 16.48 -1.93
CA LYS A 161 2.80 17.70 -1.18
C LYS A 161 2.03 18.69 -2.05
N GLN A 162 2.44 18.87 -3.32
CA GLN A 162 1.75 19.75 -4.27
C GLN A 162 0.37 19.18 -4.65
N LEU A 163 0.29 17.90 -5.01
CA LEU A 163 -0.96 17.22 -5.32
C LEU A 163 -1.95 17.30 -4.15
N LYS A 164 -1.49 17.08 -2.91
CA LYS A 164 -2.31 17.24 -1.70
C LYS A 164 -2.87 18.66 -1.57
N ASN A 165 -2.02 19.67 -1.75
CA ASN A 165 -2.46 21.07 -1.73
C ASN A 165 -3.47 21.39 -2.83
N ASN A 166 -3.45 20.63 -3.93
CA ASN A 166 -4.35 20.76 -5.07
C ASN A 166 -5.59 19.84 -4.99
N GLY A 167 -5.78 19.10 -3.90
CA GLY A 167 -6.98 18.32 -3.63
C GLY A 167 -6.85 16.80 -3.77
N ALA A 168 -5.65 16.26 -3.95
CA ALA A 168 -5.41 14.83 -3.79
C ALA A 168 -5.72 14.39 -2.36
N VAL A 169 -6.16 13.15 -2.19
CA VAL A 169 -6.63 12.63 -0.91
C VAL A 169 -5.56 11.76 -0.27
N GLU A 170 -5.08 12.23 0.88
CA GLU A 170 -4.28 11.43 1.81
C GLU A 170 -5.20 10.84 2.88
N ILE A 171 -5.33 9.52 2.92
CA ILE A 171 -6.08 8.81 3.94
C ILE A 171 -5.18 8.58 5.16
N ILE A 172 -5.69 8.81 6.37
CA ILE A 172 -4.97 8.49 7.61
C ILE A 172 -5.50 7.16 8.10
N LEU A 173 -4.66 6.13 8.08
CA LEU A 173 -5.00 4.81 8.60
C LEU A 173 -4.78 4.78 10.12
N GLU A 174 -5.67 4.06 10.80
CA GLU A 174 -5.70 3.92 12.25
C GLU A 174 -5.29 2.51 12.66
N GLY A 175 -4.72 2.38 13.86
CA GLY A 175 -4.37 1.08 14.43
C GLY A 175 -3.03 0.51 13.97
N GLU A 176 -2.69 -0.61 14.60
CA GLU A 176 -1.51 -1.41 14.28
C GLU A 176 -1.82 -2.37 13.14
N HIS A 177 -0.78 -2.75 12.41
CA HIS A 177 -0.86 -3.79 11.38
C HIS A 177 -1.20 -5.16 11.99
N MET A 178 -2.33 -5.73 11.57
CA MET A 178 -2.79 -7.06 11.98
C MET A 178 -3.03 -7.98 10.79
N GLU A 179 -2.28 -7.80 9.70
CA GLU A 179 -2.42 -8.64 8.52
C GLU A 179 -1.93 -10.08 8.77
N GLU A 180 -2.77 -11.04 8.42
CA GLU A 180 -2.54 -12.48 8.66
C GLU A 180 -2.52 -13.32 7.35
N ALA A 181 -2.72 -12.67 6.20
CA ALA A 181 -2.54 -13.24 4.86
C ALA A 181 -2.34 -12.13 3.80
N VAL A 182 -1.87 -12.53 2.62
CA VAL A 182 -1.86 -11.72 1.40
C VAL A 182 -2.84 -12.35 0.40
N LEU A 183 -3.75 -11.55 -0.15
CA LEU A 183 -4.69 -11.97 -1.19
C LEU A 183 -4.31 -11.29 -2.51
N MET A 184 -4.00 -12.09 -3.53
CA MET A 184 -3.82 -11.64 -4.90
C MET A 184 -5.11 -11.92 -5.67
N ILE A 185 -5.86 -10.89 -6.02
CA ILE A 185 -7.21 -11.03 -6.57
C ILE A 185 -7.26 -10.64 -8.06
N SER A 186 -8.00 -11.39 -8.85
CA SER A 186 -8.32 -11.11 -10.26
C SER A 186 -9.83 -11.25 -10.53
N GLY A 187 -10.33 -10.56 -11.55
CA GLY A 187 -11.75 -10.49 -11.91
C GLY A 187 -12.38 -9.11 -11.65
N ASN A 188 -13.71 -9.05 -11.50
CA ASN A 188 -14.48 -7.82 -11.33
C ASN A 188 -15.09 -7.65 -9.92
N TRP A 189 -14.41 -8.21 -8.91
CA TRP A 189 -14.80 -8.13 -7.50
C TRP A 189 -13.61 -7.68 -6.64
N GLY A 190 -13.89 -6.81 -5.68
CA GLY A 190 -12.97 -6.42 -4.62
C GLY A 190 -13.22 -7.22 -3.34
N ILE A 191 -12.30 -7.08 -2.38
CA ILE A 191 -12.40 -7.68 -1.05
C ILE A 191 -12.14 -6.62 0.01
N ASN A 192 -13.05 -6.53 0.97
CA ASN A 192 -12.88 -5.71 2.17
C ASN A 192 -11.78 -6.33 3.07
N PRO A 193 -10.73 -5.58 3.45
CA PRO A 193 -9.52 -6.17 4.04
C PRO A 193 -9.65 -6.55 5.51
N GLN A 194 -10.71 -6.13 6.20
CA GLN A 194 -10.91 -6.40 7.64
C GLN A 194 -12.01 -7.43 7.86
N TYR A 195 -11.81 -8.38 8.76
CA TYR A 195 -12.82 -9.42 9.04
C TYR A 195 -12.82 -9.86 10.51
N SER A 196 -14.00 -10.20 11.02
CA SER A 196 -14.17 -10.78 12.34
C SER A 196 -14.33 -12.29 12.21
N LEU A 197 -13.26 -13.01 12.48
CA LEU A 197 -13.18 -14.45 12.36
C LEU A 197 -13.59 -15.15 13.67
N GLU A 198 -14.59 -16.00 13.62
CA GLU A 198 -14.91 -16.91 14.74
C GLU A 198 -13.86 -18.03 14.81
N THR A 199 -13.25 -18.18 15.99
CA THR A 199 -12.28 -19.24 16.29
C THR A 199 -12.71 -20.03 17.52
N GLU A 200 -12.05 -21.15 17.81
CA GLU A 200 -12.27 -21.92 19.06
C GLU A 200 -12.05 -21.06 20.32
N ASN A 201 -11.25 -19.99 20.23
CA ASN A 201 -10.95 -19.06 21.32
C ASN A 201 -11.83 -17.79 21.29
N GLY A 202 -12.91 -17.79 20.51
CA GLY A 202 -13.83 -16.66 20.35
C GLY A 202 -13.60 -15.88 19.05
N VAL A 203 -14.24 -14.70 18.96
CA VAL A 203 -14.15 -13.82 17.80
C VAL A 203 -12.82 -13.07 17.81
N ARG A 204 -12.10 -13.15 16.69
CA ARG A 204 -10.84 -12.46 16.47
C ARG A 204 -10.95 -11.54 15.27
N PHE A 205 -10.57 -10.29 15.45
CA PHE A 205 -10.40 -9.35 14.34
C PHE A 205 -9.10 -9.64 13.60
N VAL A 206 -9.17 -9.73 12.28
CA VAL A 206 -8.02 -9.99 11.40
C VAL A 206 -8.04 -9.02 10.21
N GLU A 207 -6.86 -8.74 9.68
CA GLU A 207 -6.69 -7.97 8.46
C GLU A 207 -5.98 -8.82 7.40
N VAL A 208 -6.08 -8.42 6.13
CA VAL A 208 -5.34 -9.03 5.03
C VAL A 208 -4.76 -7.96 4.12
N PHE A 209 -3.57 -8.22 3.57
CA PHE A 209 -3.11 -7.45 2.42
C PHE A 209 -3.91 -7.84 1.19
N VAL A 210 -4.36 -6.87 0.40
CA VAL A 210 -5.10 -7.13 -0.85
C VAL A 210 -4.35 -6.50 -2.02
N TYR A 211 -4.08 -7.28 -3.06
CA TYR A 211 -3.52 -6.79 -4.33
C TYR A 211 -4.46 -7.16 -5.48
N HIS A 212 -4.91 -6.21 -6.29
CA HIS A 212 -5.93 -6.43 -7.31
C HIS A 212 -5.35 -6.42 -8.74
N GLN A 213 -4.87 -7.58 -9.20
CA GLN A 213 -4.19 -7.78 -10.49
C GLN A 213 -4.97 -7.22 -11.68
N THR A 214 -6.25 -7.60 -11.86
CA THR A 214 -7.03 -7.17 -13.04
C THR A 214 -7.17 -5.66 -13.16
N LEU A 215 -7.46 -4.95 -12.06
CA LEU A 215 -7.60 -3.49 -12.10
C LEU A 215 -6.27 -2.78 -12.28
N VAL A 216 -5.20 -3.33 -11.70
CA VAL A 216 -3.83 -2.86 -11.91
C VAL A 216 -3.45 -2.99 -13.39
N ASP A 217 -3.70 -4.14 -14.01
CA ASP A 217 -3.43 -4.37 -15.44
C ASP A 217 -4.23 -3.43 -16.34
N GLU A 218 -5.52 -3.26 -16.08
CA GLU A 218 -6.37 -2.33 -16.83
C GLU A 218 -5.86 -0.89 -16.71
N ARG A 219 -5.45 -0.47 -15.52
CA ARG A 219 -4.92 0.87 -15.27
C ARG A 219 -3.56 1.06 -15.93
N HIS A 220 -2.68 0.07 -15.86
CA HIS A 220 -1.37 0.11 -16.51
C HIS A 220 -1.51 0.25 -18.02
N LYS A 221 -2.44 -0.48 -18.66
CA LYS A 221 -2.72 -0.32 -20.10
C LYS A 221 -3.19 1.11 -20.41
N ALA A 222 -4.13 1.64 -19.64
CA ALA A 222 -4.60 3.01 -19.80
C ALA A 222 -3.48 4.04 -19.60
N LEU A 223 -2.61 3.82 -18.61
CA LEU A 223 -1.46 4.66 -18.32
C LEU A 223 -0.43 4.60 -19.45
N CYS A 224 -0.08 3.42 -19.95
CA CYS A 224 0.86 3.26 -21.06
C CYS A 224 0.43 4.04 -22.30
N SER A 225 -0.83 3.88 -22.70
CA SER A 225 -1.39 4.60 -23.84
C SER A 225 -1.33 6.11 -23.63
N ALA A 226 -1.69 6.58 -22.43
CA ALA A 226 -1.65 7.99 -22.10
C ALA A 226 -0.22 8.55 -22.06
N LEU A 227 0.76 7.81 -21.53
CA LEU A 227 2.17 8.21 -21.43
C LEU A 227 2.79 8.40 -22.83
N VAL A 228 2.53 7.48 -23.76
CA VAL A 228 2.98 7.57 -25.15
C VAL A 228 2.30 8.75 -25.85
N LYS A 229 0.97 8.83 -25.76
CA LYS A 229 0.17 9.90 -26.41
C LYS A 229 0.58 11.30 -25.95
N ASN A 230 0.81 11.48 -24.65
CA ASN A 230 1.15 12.77 -24.05
C ASN A 230 2.65 13.08 -24.15
N MET A 231 3.46 12.20 -24.76
CA MET A 231 4.92 12.30 -24.83
C MET A 231 5.52 12.52 -23.43
N ALA A 232 4.99 11.83 -22.42
CA ALA A 232 5.52 11.79 -21.07
C ALA A 232 6.75 10.87 -20.97
N ILE A 233 6.89 9.98 -21.95
CA ILE A 233 8.05 9.10 -22.12
C ILE A 233 8.66 9.26 -23.51
N THR A 234 9.91 8.87 -23.66
CA THR A 234 10.59 8.79 -24.96
C THR A 234 11.34 7.48 -25.08
N PHE A 235 10.94 6.67 -26.05
CA PHE A 235 11.58 5.42 -26.45
C PHE A 235 12.90 5.66 -27.16
N LYS A 236 13.82 4.69 -27.10
CA LYS A 236 15.18 4.82 -27.66
C LYS A 236 15.41 3.94 -28.88
N ASN A 237 14.70 2.82 -29.01
CA ASN A 237 14.90 1.81 -30.05
C ASN A 237 13.59 1.28 -30.66
N GLY A 238 12.66 2.17 -31.00
CA GLY A 238 11.44 1.79 -31.73
C GLY A 238 10.48 0.92 -30.92
N GLU A 239 10.60 0.93 -29.59
CA GLU A 239 9.64 0.29 -28.68
C GLU A 239 8.24 0.91 -28.83
N ASP A 240 7.22 0.18 -28.38
CA ASP A 240 5.81 0.57 -28.50
C ASP A 240 5.04 0.49 -27.17
N GLU A 241 3.74 0.72 -27.22
CA GLU A 241 2.85 0.70 -26.05
C GLU A 241 2.79 -0.69 -25.38
N GLU A 242 2.83 -1.78 -26.17
CA GLU A 242 2.79 -3.14 -25.64
C GLU A 242 4.08 -3.48 -24.89
N TRP A 243 5.23 -3.09 -25.46
CA TRP A 243 6.51 -3.22 -24.79
C TRP A 243 6.54 -2.45 -23.47
N LEU A 244 6.03 -1.21 -23.44
CA LEU A 244 5.94 -0.42 -22.22
C LEU A 244 5.05 -1.08 -21.17
N TYR A 245 3.90 -1.62 -21.57
CA TYR A 245 3.02 -2.36 -20.66
C TYR A 245 3.76 -3.51 -19.98
N ASN A 246 4.51 -4.32 -20.74
CA ASN A 246 5.30 -5.42 -20.18
C ASN A 246 6.38 -4.91 -19.22
N ALA A 247 7.07 -3.81 -19.55
CA ALA A 247 8.05 -3.19 -18.66
C ALA A 247 7.43 -2.70 -17.33
N LEU A 248 6.24 -2.08 -17.39
CA LEU A 248 5.51 -1.68 -16.18
C LEU A 248 5.00 -2.88 -15.39
N PHE A 249 4.47 -3.91 -16.07
CA PHE A 249 4.01 -5.14 -15.45
C PHE A 249 5.13 -5.82 -14.65
N GLU A 250 6.29 -6.08 -15.27
CA GLU A 250 7.45 -6.70 -14.61
C GLU A 250 7.94 -5.86 -13.42
N THR A 251 8.00 -4.54 -13.59
CA THR A 251 8.40 -3.62 -12.49
C THR A 251 7.38 -3.63 -11.34
N SER A 252 6.10 -3.76 -11.66
CA SER A 252 5.03 -3.82 -10.65
C SER A 252 5.09 -5.09 -9.80
N GLU A 253 5.43 -6.23 -10.40
CA GLU A 253 5.65 -7.50 -9.68
C GLU A 253 6.84 -7.39 -8.73
N ILE A 254 7.94 -6.77 -9.17
CA ILE A 254 9.12 -6.52 -8.33
C ILE A 254 8.73 -5.66 -7.11
N HIS A 255 7.98 -4.57 -7.32
CA HIS A 255 7.51 -3.69 -6.24
C HIS A 255 6.60 -4.43 -5.25
N LEU A 256 5.68 -5.25 -5.75
CA LEU A 256 4.81 -6.08 -4.92
C LEU A 256 5.63 -7.08 -4.09
N MET A 257 6.56 -7.80 -4.70
CA MET A 257 7.38 -8.81 -4.04
C MET A 257 8.31 -8.21 -2.99
N GLU A 258 8.96 -7.07 -3.27
CA GLU A 258 9.79 -6.39 -2.27
C GLU A 258 8.96 -5.85 -1.10
N THR A 259 7.74 -5.38 -1.37
CA THR A 259 6.80 -4.98 -0.31
C THR A 259 6.37 -6.18 0.54
N ALA A 260 5.95 -7.28 -0.09
CA ALA A 260 5.51 -8.49 0.60
C ALA A 260 6.64 -9.10 1.45
N LYS A 261 7.87 -9.16 0.92
CA LYS A 261 9.06 -9.63 1.64
C LYS A 261 9.33 -8.85 2.92
N ARG A 262 9.05 -7.55 2.93
CA ARG A 262 9.35 -6.63 4.04
C ARG A 262 8.20 -6.51 5.03
N LEU A 263 6.95 -6.49 4.55
CA LEU A 263 5.76 -6.23 5.36
C LEU A 263 4.95 -7.49 5.68
N ALA A 264 4.92 -8.47 4.77
CA ALA A 264 4.13 -9.69 4.87
C ALA A 264 5.00 -10.94 5.18
N LYS A 265 6.15 -10.76 5.84
CA LYS A 265 7.08 -11.87 6.11
C LYS A 265 6.39 -13.00 6.89
N GLY A 266 6.40 -14.19 6.29
CA GLY A 266 5.82 -15.41 6.88
C GLY A 266 4.30 -15.51 6.76
N LEU A 267 3.65 -14.58 6.07
CA LEU A 267 2.21 -14.68 5.78
C LEU A 267 1.98 -15.58 4.54
N PRO A 268 0.92 -16.40 4.54
CA PRO A 268 0.51 -17.13 3.35
C PRO A 268 0.01 -16.15 2.29
N ILE A 269 0.27 -16.49 1.03
CA ILE A 269 -0.24 -15.78 -0.14
C ILE A 269 -1.27 -16.70 -0.78
N TYR A 270 -2.46 -16.17 -1.06
CA TYR A 270 -3.54 -16.87 -1.74
C TYR A 270 -3.91 -16.14 -3.02
N GLU A 271 -4.07 -16.89 -4.11
CA GLU A 271 -4.58 -16.35 -5.36
C GLU A 271 -6.09 -16.56 -5.43
N VAL A 272 -6.85 -15.50 -5.68
CA VAL A 272 -8.31 -15.52 -5.77
C VAL A 272 -8.75 -15.06 -7.16
N GLU A 273 -9.34 -15.97 -7.91
CA GLU A 273 -9.84 -15.71 -9.27
C GLU A 273 -11.37 -15.62 -9.23
N PHE A 274 -11.92 -14.42 -9.43
CA PHE A 274 -13.36 -14.19 -9.47
C PHE A 274 -13.94 -14.32 -10.87
N ASN A 275 -15.13 -14.91 -10.94
CA ASN A 275 -15.99 -14.94 -12.12
C ASN A 275 -16.96 -13.74 -12.08
N ASP A 276 -17.65 -13.46 -13.18
CA ASP A 276 -18.59 -12.33 -13.30
C ASP A 276 -19.75 -12.35 -12.29
N ASN A 277 -20.19 -13.55 -11.88
CA ASN A 277 -21.27 -13.72 -10.90
C ASN A 277 -20.79 -13.65 -9.44
N GLY A 278 -19.49 -13.49 -9.21
CA GLY A 278 -18.88 -13.44 -7.88
C GLY A 278 -18.56 -14.79 -7.26
N ASP A 279 -18.73 -15.89 -8.01
CA ASP A 279 -18.09 -17.16 -7.66
C ASP A 279 -16.58 -17.02 -7.84
N TYR A 280 -15.81 -17.84 -7.13
CA TYR A 280 -14.35 -17.74 -7.15
C TYR A 280 -13.65 -19.08 -6.95
N LYS A 281 -12.35 -19.09 -7.26
CA LYS A 281 -11.40 -20.16 -6.92
C LYS A 281 -10.26 -19.59 -6.10
N ILE A 282 -9.80 -20.34 -5.10
CA ILE A 282 -8.63 -20.00 -4.29
C ILE A 282 -7.53 -21.03 -4.58
N ARG A 283 -6.29 -20.58 -4.78
CA ARG A 283 -5.09 -21.41 -4.96
C ARG A 283 -4.01 -21.04 -3.95
#